data_AF-A0A7W3X8N7-F1
#
_entry.id   AF-A0A7W3X8N7-F1
#
_cell.length_a   1.000
_cell.length_b   1.000
_cell.length_c   1.000
_cell.angle_alpha   90.00
_cell.angle_beta   90.00
_cell.angle_gamma   90.00
#
_symmetry.space_group_name_H-M   'P 1'
#
loop_
_entity.id
_entity.type
_entity.pdbx_description
1 polymer ?
#
loop_
_entity_poly.entity_id
_entity_poly.type
_entity_poly.pdbx_seq_one_letter_code
_entity_poly.pdbx_strand_id
1 'polypeptide(L)'
;MRLTTIFFAFVNYAFNDKGRRAGKATLFHSLRLTEEMALKQKYLTKSQKLMRSKNEIEIEWDSSLSHTNLIDTPDGIVPLDNFSQEQREQMMFEILQPETMKSADARKLGQDKARSKNKLKEWIKAGHFCKKGIELVDEIFSSDSLINVHHAAYRLNLLDMKRKAQRVEQLVNYIKAHNALLDKPNSLNSVNFEELLFKIPINNQIGTDIVSNEEMMHAMKSFLQRYYPDYPIKLMVLHHDERLPGEVTGGHVHAFISGKNALTHQYDLRLAHIRNVNAYLFGREGVDADLLSEKGRLNREQAGDVAKHMQEMFYEFVNEHLFHPKNINAAFHPESVRKSEKRKQMRREAKLAKRDRAFNYHARLLENVNSLEIQLKSFDGKISERKQVLDDVESKIINVSESYDALTIKHDALEQQCIQQEERLSDIEIVVQQNQRRLSKNMRLEQEVDERLSTKIKEEKKIDASILLKQQKHTELDSAIAEKQSILERLSVMTTKALYPVHKMLEHMNNRLILKGRAGAAEFMQHIIKAFSADLPAELRKTLIKITSNTGDTELENALTRKDSQINDSLDM
;
A
#
# COMPACT_ATOMS: atom_id res chain seq x y z
N MET A 1 37.41 11.31 -13.97
CA MET A 1 37.88 9.90 -13.94
C MET A 1 37.61 9.30 -12.58
N ARG A 2 36.96 8.13 -12.52
CA ARG A 2 36.63 7.42 -11.28
C ARG A 2 37.88 6.78 -10.68
N LEU A 3 38.25 7.16 -9.46
CA LEU A 3 39.39 6.55 -8.76
C LEU A 3 39.02 5.17 -8.22
N THR A 4 39.92 4.20 -8.38
CA THR A 4 39.80 2.85 -7.83
C THR A 4 41.14 2.37 -7.29
N THR A 5 41.12 1.27 -6.55
CA THR A 5 42.33 0.53 -6.17
C THR A 5 42.28 -0.88 -6.75
N ILE A 6 43.43 -1.50 -6.95
CA ILE A 6 43.48 -2.89 -7.40
C ILE A 6 44.43 -3.68 -6.51
N PHE A 7 44.34 -4.99 -6.56
CA PHE A 7 45.29 -5.87 -5.92
C PHE A 7 46.10 -6.58 -7.01
N PHE A 8 47.40 -6.36 -6.98
CA PHE A 8 48.37 -7.09 -7.80
C PHE A 8 49.46 -7.64 -6.88
N ALA A 9 49.72 -8.93 -6.98
CA ALA A 9 50.76 -9.61 -6.23
C ALA A 9 51.37 -10.73 -7.07
N PHE A 10 52.59 -11.12 -6.72
CA PHE A 10 53.26 -12.24 -7.35
C PHE A 10 53.97 -13.10 -6.29
N VAL A 11 53.99 -14.42 -6.51
CA VAL A 11 54.52 -15.41 -5.58
C VAL A 11 55.35 -16.46 -6.33
N ASN A 12 56.59 -16.60 -5.89
CA ASN A 12 57.55 -17.53 -6.49
C ASN A 12 57.49 -18.92 -5.86
N TYR A 13 57.36 -19.95 -6.68
CA TYR A 13 57.39 -21.35 -6.25
C TYR A 13 58.65 -22.04 -6.74
N ALA A 14 59.52 -22.45 -5.81
CA ALA A 14 60.80 -23.09 -6.11
C ALA A 14 60.69 -24.62 -6.23
N PHE A 15 61.72 -25.25 -6.78
CA PHE A 15 61.81 -26.71 -6.92
C PHE A 15 61.98 -27.48 -5.59
N ASN A 16 62.39 -26.81 -4.51
CA ASN A 16 62.50 -27.44 -3.20
C ASN A 16 61.14 -27.90 -2.65
N ASP A 17 61.14 -28.81 -1.68
CA ASP A 17 59.94 -29.44 -1.12
C ASP A 17 58.91 -28.43 -0.58
N LYS A 18 59.37 -27.30 -0.04
CA LYS A 18 58.49 -26.23 0.45
C LYS A 18 57.81 -25.51 -0.71
N GLY A 19 58.57 -25.11 -1.72
CA GLY A 19 58.09 -24.42 -2.92
C GLY A 19 57.13 -25.29 -3.71
N ARG A 20 57.45 -26.58 -3.93
CA ARG A 20 56.56 -27.53 -4.60
C ARG A 20 55.26 -27.75 -3.85
N ARG A 21 55.31 -27.91 -2.53
CA ARG A 21 54.09 -28.08 -1.71
C ARG A 21 53.18 -26.85 -1.80
N ALA A 22 53.75 -25.65 -1.67
CA ALA A 22 52.99 -24.40 -1.79
C ALA A 22 52.44 -24.20 -3.21
N GLY A 23 53.25 -24.49 -4.23
CA GLY A 23 52.88 -24.42 -5.65
C GLY A 23 51.75 -25.37 -6.00
N LYS A 24 51.79 -26.60 -5.47
CA LYS A 24 50.72 -27.57 -5.64
C LYS A 24 49.42 -27.08 -4.98
N ALA A 25 49.49 -26.52 -3.78
CA ALA A 25 48.31 -26.01 -3.08
C ALA A 25 47.62 -24.87 -3.84
N THR A 26 48.40 -23.93 -4.41
CA THR A 26 47.81 -22.84 -5.22
C THR A 26 47.22 -23.34 -6.54
N LEU A 27 47.88 -24.27 -7.23
CA LEU A 27 47.37 -24.85 -8.48
C LEU A 27 46.09 -25.66 -8.25
N PHE A 28 46.05 -26.41 -7.15
CA PHE A 28 44.87 -27.16 -6.74
C PHE A 28 43.66 -26.25 -6.53
N HIS A 29 43.86 -25.13 -5.83
CA HIS A 29 42.83 -24.09 -5.68
C HIS A 29 42.47 -23.47 -7.04
N SER A 30 43.47 -23.09 -7.83
CA SER A 30 43.32 -22.42 -9.12
C SER A 30 42.53 -23.22 -10.15
N LEU A 31 42.71 -24.53 -10.14
CA LEU A 31 42.04 -25.45 -11.04
C LEU A 31 40.75 -26.04 -10.46
N ARG A 32 40.35 -25.61 -9.24
CA ARG A 32 39.15 -26.11 -8.53
C ARG A 32 39.11 -27.65 -8.48
N LEU A 33 40.24 -28.25 -8.10
CA LEU A 33 40.34 -29.70 -7.95
C LEU A 33 39.58 -30.17 -6.70
N THR A 34 38.93 -31.34 -6.78
CA THR A 34 38.15 -31.89 -5.66
C THR A 34 39.02 -32.68 -4.67
N GLU A 35 38.58 -32.74 -3.40
CA GLU A 35 39.28 -33.50 -2.36
C GLU A 35 39.35 -35.01 -2.67
N GLU A 36 38.40 -35.57 -3.41
CA GLU A 36 38.44 -36.97 -3.83
C GLU A 36 39.67 -37.26 -4.72
N MET A 37 40.07 -36.31 -5.57
CA MET A 37 41.32 -36.41 -6.34
C MET A 37 42.54 -36.21 -5.45
N ALA A 38 42.47 -35.33 -4.44
CA ALA A 38 43.54 -35.20 -3.45
C ALA A 38 43.77 -36.52 -2.70
N LEU A 39 42.72 -37.25 -2.30
CA LEU A 39 42.84 -38.50 -1.55
C LEU A 39 43.45 -39.66 -2.36
N LYS A 40 43.32 -39.65 -3.70
CA LYS A 40 43.88 -40.70 -4.59
C LYS A 40 45.40 -40.61 -4.77
N GLN A 41 46.06 -39.53 -4.33
CA GLN A 41 47.50 -39.38 -4.47
C GLN A 41 48.29 -39.94 -3.26
N LYS A 42 49.01 -41.04 -3.47
CA LYS A 42 49.81 -41.82 -2.47
C LYS A 42 50.85 -41.04 -1.63
N TYR A 43 51.17 -39.79 -1.98
CA TYR A 43 52.24 -39.00 -1.35
C TYR A 43 51.74 -37.99 -0.30
N LEU A 44 50.45 -37.95 0.01
CA LEU A 44 49.83 -36.94 0.90
C LEU A 44 49.83 -37.31 2.39
N THR A 45 50.72 -38.19 2.85
CA THR A 45 50.74 -38.58 4.27
C THR A 45 51.42 -37.53 5.16
N LYS A 46 50.82 -37.31 6.35
CA LYS A 46 51.15 -36.34 7.41
C LYS A 46 50.94 -34.84 7.12
N SER A 47 50.95 -34.40 5.86
CA SER A 47 50.67 -32.99 5.51
C SER A 47 49.18 -32.69 5.25
N GLN A 48 48.31 -33.69 5.35
CA GLN A 48 46.84 -33.57 5.25
C GLN A 48 46.17 -32.73 6.35
N LYS A 49 46.93 -32.17 7.31
CA LYS A 49 46.46 -31.03 8.14
C LYS A 49 46.52 -29.69 7.39
N LEU A 50 47.13 -29.65 6.20
CA LEU A 50 47.23 -28.47 5.33
C LEU A 50 46.35 -28.58 4.07
N MET A 51 45.82 -29.77 3.79
CA MET A 51 44.72 -29.95 2.85
C MET A 51 43.44 -29.71 3.65
N ARG A 52 42.69 -28.73 3.20
CA ARG A 52 41.46 -28.24 3.82
C ARG A 52 40.40 -29.33 3.75
N SER A 53 39.61 -29.50 4.81
CA SER A 53 38.48 -30.43 4.77
C SER A 53 37.50 -30.04 3.65
N LYS A 54 36.72 -31.00 3.11
CA LYS A 54 35.63 -30.73 2.15
C LYS A 54 34.81 -29.51 2.52
N ASN A 55 34.43 -29.43 3.81
CA ASN A 55 33.66 -28.32 4.35
C ASN A 55 34.43 -27.00 4.24
N GLU A 56 35.72 -26.97 4.56
CA GLU A 56 36.54 -25.75 4.40
C GLU A 56 36.68 -25.30 2.94
N ILE A 57 36.69 -26.22 1.99
CA ILE A 57 36.75 -25.95 0.54
C ILE A 57 35.41 -25.38 0.06
N GLU A 58 34.29 -26.02 0.42
CA GLU A 58 32.93 -25.57 0.08
C GLU A 58 32.55 -24.22 0.73
N ILE A 59 33.23 -23.84 1.81
CA ILE A 59 33.02 -22.58 2.52
C ILE A 59 33.74 -21.39 1.84
N GLU A 60 34.61 -21.63 0.86
CA GLU A 60 35.43 -20.57 0.24
C GLU A 60 34.88 -20.00 -1.07
N TRP A 61 33.97 -20.70 -1.75
CA TRP A 61 33.33 -20.30 -3.01
C TRP A 61 31.98 -20.99 -3.18
N ASP A 62 31.13 -20.43 -4.03
CA ASP A 62 29.83 -21.00 -4.38
C ASP A 62 29.96 -21.95 -5.57
N SER A 63 29.75 -23.25 -5.35
CA SER A 63 29.81 -24.25 -6.42
C SER A 63 28.76 -24.05 -7.51
N SER A 64 27.64 -23.37 -7.22
CA SER A 64 26.64 -23.03 -8.25
C SER A 64 27.16 -22.02 -9.27
N LEU A 65 28.21 -21.27 -8.92
CA LEU A 65 28.87 -20.29 -9.79
C LEU A 65 30.11 -20.84 -10.50
N SER A 66 30.42 -22.14 -10.40
CA SER A 66 31.62 -22.73 -11.02
C SER A 66 31.73 -22.47 -12.53
N HIS A 67 30.58 -22.47 -13.22
CA HIS A 67 30.44 -22.22 -14.64
C HIS A 67 30.92 -20.82 -15.08
N THR A 68 31.06 -19.89 -14.13
CA THR A 68 31.55 -18.52 -14.37
C THR A 68 33.07 -18.39 -14.31
N ASN A 69 33.78 -19.44 -13.88
CA ASN A 69 35.23 -19.47 -13.88
C ASN A 69 35.76 -19.72 -15.30
N LEU A 70 36.84 -19.04 -15.66
CA LEU A 70 37.42 -19.08 -17.01
C LEU A 70 38.85 -19.60 -16.99
N ILE A 71 39.30 -20.15 -18.11
CA ILE A 71 40.67 -20.58 -18.37
C ILE A 71 41.10 -20.11 -19.77
N ASP A 72 42.30 -19.56 -19.87
CA ASP A 72 42.92 -19.20 -21.16
C ASP A 72 43.62 -20.42 -21.76
N THR A 73 43.26 -20.72 -23.00
CA THR A 73 43.75 -21.85 -23.78
C THR A 73 44.31 -21.34 -25.11
N PRO A 74 45.05 -22.18 -25.87
CA PRO A 74 45.45 -21.81 -27.23
C PRO A 74 44.27 -21.46 -28.15
N ASP A 75 43.10 -22.04 -27.90
CA ASP A 75 41.87 -21.82 -28.68
C ASP A 75 41.05 -20.61 -28.19
N GLY A 76 41.49 -19.94 -27.12
CA GLY A 76 40.83 -18.78 -26.52
C GLY A 76 40.49 -18.95 -25.04
N ILE A 77 39.76 -17.98 -24.49
CA ILE A 77 39.26 -18.02 -23.11
C ILE A 77 37.94 -18.79 -23.10
N VAL A 78 37.86 -19.85 -22.30
CA VAL A 78 36.68 -20.72 -22.20
C VAL A 78 36.33 -21.01 -20.74
N PRO A 79 35.10 -21.46 -20.43
CA PRO A 79 34.75 -21.92 -19.10
C PRO A 79 35.69 -23.03 -18.60
N LEU A 80 36.13 -22.93 -17.34
CA LEU A 80 36.95 -23.97 -16.70
C LEU A 80 36.21 -25.31 -16.61
N ASP A 81 34.87 -25.27 -16.56
CA ASP A 81 33.99 -26.44 -16.55
C ASP A 81 33.97 -27.24 -17.86
N ASN A 82 34.58 -26.73 -18.93
CA ASN A 82 34.84 -27.51 -20.14
C ASN A 82 35.91 -28.60 -19.94
N PHE A 83 36.65 -28.57 -18.83
CA PHE A 83 37.69 -29.54 -18.51
C PHE A 83 37.26 -30.44 -17.37
N SER A 84 37.43 -31.76 -17.52
CA SER A 84 37.20 -32.73 -16.47
C SER A 84 38.21 -32.57 -15.32
N GLN A 85 37.90 -33.14 -14.16
CA GLN A 85 38.79 -33.11 -13.00
C GLN A 85 40.14 -33.77 -13.31
N GLU A 86 40.16 -34.86 -14.09
CA GLU A 86 41.37 -35.53 -14.56
C GLU A 86 42.20 -34.65 -15.51
N GLN A 87 41.56 -33.94 -16.43
CA GLN A 87 42.25 -33.02 -17.34
C GLN A 87 42.90 -31.86 -16.56
N ARG A 88 42.16 -31.29 -15.60
CA ARG A 88 42.68 -30.25 -14.70
C ARG A 88 43.83 -30.77 -13.84
N GLU A 89 43.75 -31.99 -13.34
CA GLU A 89 44.83 -32.62 -12.58
C GLU A 89 46.09 -32.81 -13.44
N GLN A 90 45.91 -33.23 -14.69
CA GLN A 90 47.01 -33.35 -15.65
C GLN A 90 47.69 -32.01 -15.91
N MET A 91 46.92 -30.92 -16.09
CA MET A 91 47.48 -29.56 -16.20
C MET A 91 48.32 -29.19 -14.98
N MET A 92 47.83 -29.47 -13.76
CA MET A 92 48.60 -29.22 -12.53
C MET A 92 49.95 -29.95 -12.54
N PHE A 93 49.97 -31.23 -12.94
CA PHE A 93 51.21 -32.01 -12.99
C PHE A 93 52.20 -31.51 -14.04
N GLU A 94 51.71 -31.07 -15.21
CA GLU A 94 52.53 -30.47 -16.26
C GLU A 94 53.20 -29.17 -15.79
N ILE A 95 52.46 -28.33 -15.06
CA ILE A 95 52.99 -27.07 -14.51
C ILE A 95 54.01 -27.33 -13.40
N LEU A 96 53.71 -28.27 -12.49
CA LEU A 96 54.63 -28.63 -11.39
C LEU A 96 55.93 -29.25 -11.90
N GLN A 97 55.90 -29.89 -13.07
CA GLN A 97 56.95 -30.73 -13.63
C GLN A 97 57.30 -31.94 -12.72
N PRO A 98 57.94 -33.00 -13.25
CA PRO A 98 58.28 -34.19 -12.47
C PRO A 98 59.03 -33.85 -11.18
N GLU A 99 58.91 -34.69 -10.16
CA GLU A 99 59.68 -34.54 -8.93
C GLU A 99 61.15 -34.39 -9.28
N THR A 100 61.72 -33.22 -8.94
CA THR A 100 63.15 -33.02 -9.07
C THR A 100 63.86 -34.01 -8.17
N MET A 101 64.97 -34.54 -8.68
CA MET A 101 65.98 -35.25 -7.90
C MET A 101 66.18 -34.61 -6.52
N LYS A 102 66.31 -35.44 -5.48
CA LYS A 102 66.44 -34.97 -4.10
C LYS A 102 67.58 -33.95 -3.97
N SER A 103 67.43 -32.99 -3.05
CA SER A 103 68.42 -31.93 -2.78
C SER A 103 69.84 -32.43 -2.58
N ALA A 104 69.98 -33.56 -1.87
CA ALA A 104 71.29 -34.17 -1.62
C ALA A 104 71.94 -34.67 -2.92
N ASP A 105 71.16 -35.32 -3.78
CA ASP A 105 71.63 -35.91 -5.04
C ASP A 105 71.99 -34.82 -6.06
N ALA A 106 71.16 -33.77 -6.16
CA ALA A 106 71.46 -32.59 -7.00
C ALA A 106 72.75 -31.89 -6.58
N ARG A 107 72.92 -31.68 -5.28
CA ARG A 107 74.14 -31.07 -4.73
C ARG A 107 75.37 -31.94 -4.99
N LYS A 108 75.24 -33.26 -4.81
CA LYS A 108 76.32 -34.21 -5.06
C LYS A 108 76.74 -34.18 -6.53
N LEU A 109 75.80 -34.31 -7.46
CA LEU A 109 76.09 -34.23 -8.90
C LEU A 109 76.69 -32.88 -9.30
N GLY A 110 76.23 -31.76 -8.71
CA GLY A 110 76.82 -30.44 -8.94
C GLY A 110 78.27 -30.36 -8.46
N GLN A 111 78.56 -30.93 -7.29
CA GLN A 111 79.93 -31.03 -6.76
C GLN A 111 80.81 -31.93 -7.62
N ASP A 112 80.29 -33.08 -8.07
CA ASP A 112 81.00 -34.02 -8.94
C ASP A 112 81.32 -33.39 -10.29
N LYS A 113 80.34 -32.70 -10.92
CA LYS A 113 80.54 -31.91 -12.15
C LYS A 113 81.65 -30.87 -11.97
N ALA A 114 81.61 -30.08 -10.89
CA ALA A 114 82.61 -29.04 -10.61
C ALA A 114 84.00 -29.63 -10.34
N ARG A 115 84.09 -30.71 -9.55
CA ARG A 115 85.34 -31.41 -9.25
C ARG A 115 85.99 -31.98 -10.51
N SER A 116 85.22 -32.69 -11.34
CA SER A 116 85.73 -33.23 -12.61
C SER A 116 86.14 -32.12 -13.57
N LYS A 117 85.35 -31.03 -13.68
CA LYS A 117 85.71 -29.85 -14.50
C LYS A 117 87.02 -29.21 -14.06
N ASN A 118 87.21 -28.97 -12.75
CA ASN A 118 88.42 -28.37 -12.21
C ASN A 118 89.64 -29.27 -12.43
N LYS A 119 89.51 -30.58 -12.18
CA LYS A 119 90.60 -31.54 -12.39
C LYS A 119 91.04 -31.63 -13.85
N LEU A 120 90.09 -31.63 -14.79
CA LEU A 120 90.38 -31.55 -16.22
C LEU A 120 91.08 -30.24 -16.59
N LYS A 121 90.62 -29.09 -16.07
CA LYS A 121 91.29 -27.79 -16.27
C LYS A 121 92.71 -27.73 -15.70
N GLU A 122 92.94 -28.31 -14.52
CA GLU A 122 94.27 -28.42 -13.92
C GLU A 122 95.21 -29.24 -14.80
N TRP A 123 94.75 -30.37 -15.33
CA TRP A 123 95.54 -31.19 -16.24
C TRP A 123 95.81 -30.50 -17.57
N ILE A 124 94.87 -29.71 -18.10
CA ILE A 124 95.11 -28.88 -19.28
C ILE A 124 96.22 -27.86 -18.99
N LYS A 125 96.14 -27.15 -17.86
CA LYS A 125 97.18 -26.19 -17.43
C LYS A 125 98.55 -26.84 -17.21
N ALA A 126 98.57 -28.07 -16.71
CA ALA A 126 99.80 -28.85 -16.49
C ALA A 126 100.38 -29.48 -17.77
N GLY A 127 99.83 -29.18 -18.95
CA GLY A 127 100.34 -29.68 -20.23
C GLY A 127 100.11 -31.17 -20.46
N HIS A 128 99.09 -31.75 -19.82
CA HIS A 128 98.81 -33.18 -19.89
C HIS A 128 97.90 -33.61 -21.05
N PHE A 129 97.38 -32.63 -21.81
CA PHE A 129 96.56 -32.85 -23.00
C PHE A 129 97.29 -32.33 -24.23
N CYS A 130 97.14 -33.03 -25.36
CA CYS A 130 97.51 -32.49 -26.67
C CYS A 130 96.46 -31.47 -27.13
N LYS A 131 96.79 -30.65 -28.14
CA LYS A 131 95.90 -29.59 -28.67
C LYS A 131 94.49 -30.10 -28.99
N LYS A 132 94.37 -31.21 -29.72
CA LYS A 132 93.08 -31.85 -30.06
C LYS A 132 92.29 -32.30 -28.83
N GLY A 133 92.98 -32.68 -27.75
CA GLY A 133 92.34 -33.09 -26.50
C GLY A 133 91.78 -31.91 -25.71
N ILE A 134 92.47 -30.77 -25.76
CA ILE A 134 91.99 -29.51 -25.18
C ILE A 134 90.73 -29.06 -25.92
N GLU A 135 90.78 -29.02 -27.26
CA GLU A 135 89.64 -28.66 -28.12
C GLU A 135 88.40 -29.52 -27.82
N LEU A 136 88.57 -30.85 -27.69
CA LEU A 136 87.48 -31.77 -27.32
C LEU A 136 86.89 -31.45 -25.93
N VAL A 137 87.73 -31.18 -24.93
CA VAL A 137 87.26 -30.89 -23.58
C VAL A 137 86.53 -29.54 -23.53
N ASP A 138 87.01 -28.55 -24.27
CA ASP A 138 86.38 -27.23 -24.37
C ASP A 138 85.04 -27.29 -25.12
N GLU A 139 84.95 -28.09 -26.20
CA GLU A 139 83.68 -28.42 -26.89
C GLU A 139 82.67 -28.99 -25.88
N ILE A 140 83.09 -29.97 -25.07
CA ILE A 140 82.25 -30.61 -24.05
C ILE A 140 81.87 -29.64 -22.91
N PHE A 141 82.76 -28.74 -22.51
CA PHE A 141 82.48 -27.75 -21.47
C PHE A 141 81.54 -26.64 -21.91
N SER A 142 81.44 -26.40 -23.22
CA SER A 142 80.61 -25.36 -23.83
C SER A 142 79.26 -25.90 -24.34
N SER A 143 79.06 -27.22 -24.31
CA SER A 143 77.82 -27.86 -24.74
C SER A 143 76.72 -27.69 -23.70
N ASP A 144 75.59 -27.10 -24.10
CA ASP A 144 74.35 -27.03 -23.32
C ASP A 144 73.35 -28.16 -23.64
N SER A 145 73.73 -29.07 -24.55
CA SER A 145 72.93 -30.24 -24.95
C SER A 145 73.43 -31.55 -24.34
N LEU A 146 72.62 -32.61 -24.46
CA LEU A 146 72.97 -33.97 -24.07
C LEU A 146 74.22 -34.44 -24.82
N ILE A 147 75.23 -34.89 -24.10
CA ILE A 147 76.51 -35.34 -24.67
C ILE A 147 76.54 -36.87 -24.71
N ASN A 148 76.83 -37.47 -25.87
CA ASN A 148 77.02 -38.91 -25.96
C ASN A 148 78.34 -39.31 -25.27
N VAL A 149 78.22 -39.90 -24.07
CA VAL A 149 79.35 -40.26 -23.22
C VAL A 149 80.30 -41.27 -23.89
N HIS A 150 79.76 -42.22 -24.65
CA HIS A 150 80.57 -43.25 -25.32
C HIS A 150 81.37 -42.65 -26.47
N HIS A 151 80.74 -41.78 -27.27
CA HIS A 151 81.41 -41.10 -28.38
C HIS A 151 82.52 -40.16 -27.89
N ALA A 152 82.25 -39.35 -26.87
CA ALA A 152 83.24 -38.44 -26.27
C ALA A 152 84.42 -39.20 -25.63
N ALA A 153 84.13 -40.28 -24.90
CA ALA A 153 85.16 -41.14 -24.32
C ALA A 153 86.03 -41.80 -25.40
N TYR A 154 85.42 -42.30 -26.47
CA TYR A 154 86.12 -42.88 -27.62
C TYR A 154 87.05 -41.86 -28.30
N ARG A 155 86.54 -40.66 -28.63
CA ARG A 155 87.32 -39.56 -29.23
C ARG A 155 88.54 -39.22 -28.38
N LEU A 156 88.38 -39.10 -27.05
CA LEU A 156 89.50 -38.81 -26.16
C LEU A 156 90.50 -39.98 -26.09
N ASN A 157 90.01 -41.22 -26.14
CA ASN A 157 90.84 -42.42 -26.04
C ASN A 157 91.75 -42.63 -27.27
N LEU A 158 91.40 -42.08 -28.44
CA LEU A 158 92.23 -42.14 -29.65
C LEU A 158 93.46 -41.21 -29.61
N LEU A 159 93.46 -40.20 -28.74
CA LEU A 159 94.54 -39.21 -28.67
C LEU A 159 95.72 -39.73 -27.85
N ASP A 160 96.94 -39.37 -28.22
CA ASP A 160 98.13 -39.76 -27.45
C ASP A 160 98.29 -38.89 -26.18
N MET A 161 98.37 -39.53 -25.01
CA MET A 161 98.49 -38.86 -23.71
C MET A 161 98.85 -39.82 -22.55
N LYS A 162 99.65 -39.35 -21.57
CA LYS A 162 100.13 -40.14 -20.41
C LYS A 162 99.06 -40.42 -19.34
N ARG A 163 98.73 -41.63 -18.89
CA ARG A 163 97.60 -41.87 -17.95
C ARG A 163 96.21 -41.57 -18.57
N LYS A 164 96.06 -41.89 -19.85
CA LYS A 164 94.82 -41.76 -20.65
C LYS A 164 93.57 -42.26 -19.93
N ALA A 165 93.62 -43.44 -19.32
CA ALA A 165 92.46 -44.03 -18.61
C ALA A 165 91.88 -43.09 -17.54
N GLN A 166 92.73 -42.42 -16.75
CA GLN A 166 92.27 -41.47 -15.72
C GLN A 166 91.58 -40.24 -16.31
N ARG A 167 92.01 -39.79 -17.49
CA ARG A 167 91.42 -38.63 -18.18
C ARG A 167 90.10 -38.96 -18.82
N VAL A 168 90.01 -40.12 -19.47
CA VAL A 168 88.76 -40.65 -20.00
C VAL A 168 87.74 -40.83 -18.88
N GLU A 169 88.13 -41.42 -17.76
CA GLU A 169 87.25 -41.58 -16.61
C GLU A 169 86.72 -40.23 -16.07
N GLN A 170 87.59 -39.22 -15.93
CA GLN A 170 87.15 -37.91 -15.46
C GLN A 170 86.27 -37.17 -16.47
N LEU A 171 86.51 -37.33 -17.77
CA LEU A 171 85.62 -36.81 -18.81
C LEU A 171 84.25 -37.49 -18.74
N VAL A 172 84.23 -38.82 -18.59
CA VAL A 172 82.99 -39.60 -18.41
C VAL A 172 82.22 -39.14 -17.17
N ASN A 173 82.90 -38.92 -16.04
CA ASN A 173 82.27 -38.43 -14.81
C ASN A 173 81.68 -37.03 -15.00
N TYR A 174 82.41 -36.14 -15.68
CA TYR A 174 81.89 -34.82 -16.04
C TYR A 174 80.64 -34.94 -16.91
N ILE A 175 80.66 -35.75 -17.98
CA ILE A 175 79.53 -35.90 -18.91
C ILE A 175 78.33 -36.52 -18.21
N LYS A 176 78.52 -37.55 -17.39
CA LYS A 176 77.42 -38.17 -16.62
C LYS A 176 76.76 -37.16 -15.70
N ALA A 177 77.56 -36.39 -14.96
CA ALA A 177 77.03 -35.34 -14.08
C ALA A 177 76.40 -34.18 -14.87
N HIS A 178 76.97 -33.80 -16.02
CA HIS A 178 76.42 -32.79 -16.92
C HIS A 178 75.06 -33.20 -17.47
N ASN A 179 74.96 -34.39 -18.08
CA ASN A 179 73.72 -34.91 -18.65
C ASN A 179 72.64 -35.10 -17.58
N ALA A 180 73.01 -35.56 -16.38
CA ALA A 180 72.06 -35.73 -15.28
C ALA A 180 71.53 -34.40 -14.72
N LEU A 181 72.28 -33.31 -14.92
CA LEU A 181 71.89 -31.94 -14.55
C LEU A 181 71.32 -31.16 -15.73
N LEU A 182 71.27 -31.73 -16.94
CA LEU A 182 70.71 -31.10 -18.12
C LEU A 182 69.22 -30.80 -17.88
N ASP A 183 68.77 -29.62 -18.28
CA ASP A 183 67.41 -29.10 -18.04
C ASP A 183 66.97 -29.02 -16.56
N LYS A 184 67.88 -29.28 -15.61
CA LYS A 184 67.63 -29.11 -14.18
C LYS A 184 68.01 -27.71 -13.73
N PRO A 185 67.32 -27.15 -12.73
CA PRO A 185 67.70 -25.86 -12.17
C PRO A 185 69.09 -25.94 -11.50
N ASN A 186 69.87 -24.86 -11.62
CA ASN A 186 71.17 -24.74 -10.95
C ASN A 186 71.08 -24.87 -9.42
N SER A 187 69.91 -24.58 -8.85
CA SER A 187 69.60 -24.75 -7.44
C SER A 187 68.15 -25.17 -7.28
N LEU A 188 67.83 -26.00 -6.28
CA LEU A 188 66.43 -26.25 -5.93
C LEU A 188 65.70 -25.02 -5.38
N ASN A 189 66.43 -23.94 -5.07
CA ASN A 189 65.85 -22.65 -4.73
C ASN A 189 65.54 -21.78 -5.96
N SER A 190 65.91 -22.23 -7.18
CA SER A 190 65.46 -21.59 -8.41
C SER A 190 63.94 -21.65 -8.50
N VAL A 191 63.37 -20.60 -9.08
CA VAL A 191 61.93 -20.48 -9.33
C VAL A 191 61.55 -21.51 -10.40
N ASN A 192 60.59 -22.38 -10.10
CA ASN A 192 59.99 -23.30 -11.06
C ASN A 192 58.94 -22.56 -11.89
N PHE A 193 58.01 -21.90 -11.20
CA PHE A 193 57.03 -20.98 -11.76
C PHE A 193 56.69 -19.89 -10.75
N GLU A 194 56.17 -18.79 -11.27
CA GLU A 194 55.62 -17.69 -10.48
C GLU A 194 54.13 -17.55 -10.76
N GLU A 195 53.35 -17.34 -9.71
CA GLU A 195 51.94 -16.98 -9.82
C GLU A 195 51.81 -15.47 -9.67
N LEU A 196 51.08 -14.85 -10.58
CA LEU A 196 50.64 -13.47 -10.52
C LEU A 196 49.13 -13.44 -10.29
N LEU A 197 48.70 -12.61 -9.35
CA LEU A 197 47.31 -12.45 -8.95
C LEU A 197 46.86 -11.02 -9.23
N PHE A 198 45.79 -10.86 -10.01
CA PHE A 198 45.13 -9.58 -10.27
C PHE A 198 43.66 -9.63 -9.84
N LYS A 199 43.28 -8.71 -8.95
CA LYS A 199 41.91 -8.62 -8.43
C LYS A 199 41.47 -7.16 -8.33
N ILE A 200 40.21 -6.91 -8.67
CA ILE A 200 39.53 -5.66 -8.33
C ILE A 200 38.72 -5.89 -7.05
N PRO A 201 39.00 -5.19 -5.93
CA PRO A 201 38.23 -5.36 -4.69
C PRO A 201 36.75 -5.02 -4.88
N ILE A 202 35.86 -5.85 -4.30
CA ILE A 202 34.40 -5.69 -4.39
C ILE A 202 33.93 -4.30 -3.95
N ASN A 203 34.54 -3.75 -2.88
CA ASN A 203 34.18 -2.45 -2.33
C ASN A 203 34.41 -1.27 -3.29
N ASN A 204 35.12 -1.49 -4.40
CA ASN A 204 35.34 -0.45 -5.39
C ASN A 204 34.16 -0.32 -6.37
N GLN A 205 33.16 -1.20 -6.29
CA GLN A 205 31.93 -1.19 -7.10
C GLN A 205 32.20 -1.19 -8.62
N ILE A 206 33.25 -1.91 -9.03
CA ILE A 206 33.56 -2.16 -10.44
C ILE A 206 33.26 -3.64 -10.68
N GLY A 207 32.12 -3.88 -11.33
CA GLY A 207 31.64 -5.21 -11.67
C GLY A 207 31.96 -5.62 -13.10
N THR A 208 31.46 -6.80 -13.48
CA THR A 208 31.57 -7.34 -14.84
C THR A 208 30.80 -6.55 -15.89
N ASP A 209 29.87 -5.71 -15.46
CA ASP A 209 29.14 -4.73 -16.27
C ASP A 209 30.02 -3.59 -16.78
N ILE A 210 31.14 -3.30 -16.10
CA ILE A 210 32.07 -2.23 -16.49
C ILE A 210 33.36 -2.82 -17.07
N VAL A 211 33.95 -3.79 -16.37
CA VAL A 211 35.18 -4.49 -16.78
C VAL A 211 34.90 -5.98 -16.80
N SER A 212 34.84 -6.57 -18.00
CA SER A 212 34.53 -7.98 -18.15
C SER A 212 35.67 -8.87 -17.62
N ASN A 213 35.34 -10.11 -17.27
CA ASN A 213 36.33 -11.09 -16.82
C ASN A 213 37.38 -11.37 -17.91
N GLU A 214 36.97 -11.44 -19.18
CA GLU A 214 37.87 -11.64 -20.32
C GLU A 214 38.81 -10.44 -20.51
N GLU A 215 38.30 -9.20 -20.38
CA GLU A 215 39.14 -8.00 -20.43
C GLU A 215 40.23 -8.01 -19.35
N MET A 216 39.91 -8.48 -18.14
CA MET A 216 40.91 -8.64 -17.06
C MET A 216 41.99 -9.66 -17.42
N MET A 217 41.60 -10.81 -17.98
CA MET A 217 42.53 -11.84 -18.41
C MET A 217 43.40 -11.37 -19.58
N HIS A 218 42.82 -10.67 -20.56
CA HIS A 218 43.57 -10.08 -21.67
C HIS A 218 44.55 -9.01 -21.20
N ALA A 219 44.19 -8.18 -20.23
CA ALA A 219 45.11 -7.20 -19.65
C ALA A 219 46.30 -7.88 -18.96
N MET A 220 46.06 -8.93 -18.16
CA MET A 220 47.15 -9.72 -17.55
C MET A 220 48.04 -10.40 -18.60
N LYS A 221 47.44 -11.04 -19.61
CA LYS A 221 48.16 -11.70 -20.70
C LYS A 221 49.03 -10.72 -21.47
N SER A 222 48.49 -9.56 -21.81
CA SER A 222 49.20 -8.51 -22.55
C SER A 222 50.35 -7.92 -21.73
N PHE A 223 50.16 -7.72 -20.42
CA PHE A 223 51.22 -7.31 -19.51
C PHE A 223 52.37 -8.33 -19.51
N LEU A 224 52.05 -9.61 -19.36
CA LEU A 224 53.04 -10.69 -19.37
C LEU A 224 53.75 -10.83 -20.72
N GLN A 225 53.04 -10.70 -21.83
CA GLN A 225 53.65 -10.72 -23.17
C GLN A 225 54.55 -9.50 -23.42
N ARG A 226 54.20 -8.33 -22.86
CA ARG A 226 54.99 -7.10 -23.01
C ARG A 226 56.29 -7.16 -22.22
N TYR A 227 56.23 -7.58 -20.95
CA TYR A 227 57.37 -7.49 -20.03
C TYR A 227 58.09 -8.83 -19.83
N TYR A 228 57.44 -9.97 -20.09
CA TYR A 228 58.00 -11.31 -19.90
C TYR A 228 57.80 -12.21 -21.14
N PRO A 229 58.11 -11.74 -22.36
CA PRO A 229 57.83 -12.48 -23.61
C PRO A 229 58.50 -13.86 -23.65
N ASP A 230 59.68 -13.98 -23.04
CA ASP A 230 60.47 -15.22 -23.05
C ASP A 230 60.07 -16.20 -21.96
N TYR A 231 59.09 -15.88 -21.11
CA TYR A 231 58.66 -16.71 -19.99
C TYR A 231 57.24 -17.22 -20.26
N PRO A 232 57.07 -18.47 -20.74
CA PRO A 232 55.77 -18.97 -21.15
C PRO A 232 54.74 -18.91 -20.02
N ILE A 233 53.54 -18.43 -20.35
CA ILE A 233 52.36 -18.56 -19.50
C ILE A 233 51.97 -20.04 -19.50
N LYS A 234 52.12 -20.68 -18.34
CA LYS A 234 51.84 -22.10 -18.11
C LYS A 234 50.37 -22.37 -17.86
N LEU A 235 49.67 -21.43 -17.23
CA LEU A 235 48.25 -21.48 -16.93
C LEU A 235 47.76 -20.06 -16.67
N MET A 236 46.57 -19.70 -17.13
CA MET A 236 45.88 -18.50 -16.68
C MET A 236 44.42 -18.82 -16.47
N VAL A 237 43.93 -18.59 -15.24
CA VAL A 237 42.54 -18.85 -14.84
C VAL A 237 41.96 -17.61 -14.19
N LEU A 238 40.65 -17.45 -14.31
CA LEU A 238 39.90 -16.44 -13.59
C LEU A 238 38.85 -17.13 -12.72
N HIS A 239 38.75 -16.68 -11.46
CA HIS A 239 37.73 -17.11 -10.54
C HIS A 239 36.69 -16.03 -10.33
N HIS A 240 35.42 -16.39 -10.51
CA HIS A 240 34.26 -15.53 -10.34
C HIS A 240 33.19 -16.18 -9.42
N ASP A 241 33.53 -17.29 -8.79
CA ASP A 241 32.73 -18.05 -7.83
C ASP A 241 32.93 -17.64 -6.36
N GLU A 242 33.85 -16.73 -6.06
CA GLU A 242 34.12 -16.22 -4.70
C GLU A 242 33.25 -15.00 -4.30
N ARG A 243 32.08 -14.82 -4.94
CA ARG A 243 31.11 -13.74 -4.68
C ARG A 243 29.78 -14.31 -4.20
N LEU A 244 28.95 -13.49 -3.55
CA LEU A 244 27.60 -13.92 -3.20
C LEU A 244 26.71 -13.97 -4.46
N PRO A 245 25.70 -14.85 -4.50
CA PRO A 245 24.68 -14.84 -5.55
C PRO A 245 24.05 -13.45 -5.73
N GLY A 246 23.83 -13.05 -6.99
CA GLY A 246 23.28 -11.74 -7.34
C GLY A 246 24.26 -10.55 -7.30
N GLU A 247 25.47 -10.70 -6.76
CA GLU A 247 26.46 -9.62 -6.80
C GLU A 247 27.07 -9.44 -8.20
N VAL A 248 27.18 -8.19 -8.67
CA VAL A 248 27.89 -7.85 -9.90
C VAL A 248 29.30 -7.37 -9.54
N THR A 249 30.26 -8.28 -9.52
CA THR A 249 31.65 -8.01 -9.10
C THR A 249 32.64 -8.54 -10.13
N GLY A 250 33.78 -7.88 -10.34
CA GLY A 250 34.87 -8.49 -11.12
C GLY A 250 35.41 -9.76 -10.48
N GLY A 251 35.83 -10.73 -11.31
CA GLY A 251 36.58 -11.89 -10.84
C GLY A 251 38.00 -11.56 -10.40
N HIS A 252 38.83 -12.59 -10.22
CA HIS A 252 40.27 -12.42 -10.04
C HIS A 252 41.05 -13.42 -10.89
N VAL A 253 42.13 -12.92 -11.49
CA VAL A 253 42.98 -13.66 -12.42
C VAL A 253 44.19 -14.22 -11.68
N HIS A 254 44.45 -15.51 -11.85
CA HIS A 254 45.70 -16.16 -11.52
C HIS A 254 46.43 -16.50 -12.82
N ALA A 255 47.64 -15.97 -13.01
CA ALA A 255 48.50 -16.30 -14.13
C ALA A 255 49.78 -16.96 -13.61
N PHE A 256 50.12 -18.12 -14.15
CA PHE A 256 51.30 -18.89 -13.79
C PHE A 256 52.31 -18.79 -14.94
N ILE A 257 53.45 -18.16 -14.72
CA ILE A 257 54.52 -18.08 -15.71
C ILE A 257 55.69 -18.98 -15.35
N SER A 258 56.38 -19.49 -16.37
CA SER A 258 57.56 -20.32 -16.13
C SER A 258 58.69 -19.52 -15.50
N GLY A 259 59.40 -20.12 -14.55
CA GLY A 259 60.68 -19.61 -14.10
C GLY A 259 61.81 -19.83 -15.11
N LYS A 260 61.60 -20.70 -16.12
CA LYS A 260 62.54 -21.02 -17.19
C LYS A 260 62.28 -20.13 -18.41
N ASN A 261 63.32 -19.40 -18.83
CA ASN A 261 63.30 -18.66 -20.09
C ASN A 261 63.27 -19.64 -21.27
N ALA A 262 62.38 -19.42 -22.23
CA ALA A 262 62.18 -20.28 -23.39
C ALA A 262 63.33 -20.20 -24.41
N LEU A 263 64.01 -19.06 -24.49
CA LEU A 263 65.13 -18.82 -25.42
C LEU A 263 66.45 -19.31 -24.85
N THR A 264 66.76 -18.97 -23.59
CA THR A 264 68.05 -19.30 -22.96
C THR A 264 68.03 -20.63 -22.22
N HIS A 265 66.84 -21.19 -21.97
CA HIS A 265 66.63 -22.38 -21.15
C HIS A 265 67.12 -22.25 -19.69
N GLN A 266 67.40 -21.03 -19.22
CA GLN A 266 67.85 -20.77 -17.85
C GLN A 266 66.69 -20.45 -16.90
N TYR A 267 66.86 -20.78 -15.62
CA TYR A 267 65.91 -20.44 -14.57
C TYR A 267 66.25 -19.08 -13.94
N ASP A 268 65.98 -18.00 -14.69
CA ASP A 268 66.47 -16.65 -14.43
C ASP A 268 65.36 -15.59 -14.32
N LEU A 269 64.08 -15.98 -14.13
CA LEU A 269 62.94 -15.06 -14.01
C LEU A 269 63.18 -13.89 -13.01
N ARG A 270 63.86 -14.15 -11.88
CA ARG A 270 64.21 -13.10 -10.90
C ARG A 270 65.12 -12.02 -11.48
N LEU A 271 66.04 -12.40 -12.38
CA LEU A 271 66.90 -11.46 -13.07
C LEU A 271 66.11 -10.66 -14.11
N ALA A 272 65.14 -11.29 -14.78
CA ALA A 272 64.23 -10.57 -15.67
C ALA A 272 63.40 -9.51 -14.92
N HIS A 273 62.90 -9.78 -13.72
CA HIS A 273 62.25 -8.75 -12.91
C HIS A 273 63.16 -7.54 -12.66
N ILE A 274 64.43 -7.79 -12.28
CA ILE A 274 65.41 -6.71 -12.06
C ILE A 274 65.62 -5.89 -13.33
N ARG A 275 65.83 -6.56 -14.47
CA ARG A 275 66.03 -5.90 -15.77
C ARG A 275 64.83 -5.08 -16.19
N ASN A 276 63.63 -5.62 -16.04
CA ASN A 276 62.39 -4.91 -16.36
C ASN A 276 62.18 -3.68 -15.47
N VAL A 277 62.44 -3.80 -14.17
CA VAL A 277 62.38 -2.66 -13.24
C VAL A 277 63.45 -1.62 -13.55
N ASN A 278 64.69 -2.03 -13.84
CA ASN A 278 65.75 -1.11 -14.23
C ASN A 278 65.40 -0.36 -15.53
N ALA A 279 64.87 -1.07 -16.54
CA ALA A 279 64.42 -0.46 -17.80
C ALA A 279 63.27 0.52 -17.56
N TYR A 280 62.33 0.17 -16.68
CA TYR A 280 61.24 1.04 -16.26
C TYR A 280 61.72 2.33 -15.56
N LEU A 281 62.67 2.21 -14.64
CA LEU A 281 63.23 3.35 -13.92
C LEU A 281 64.05 4.27 -14.82
N PHE A 282 64.84 3.70 -15.73
CA PHE A 282 65.64 4.47 -16.69
C PHE A 282 64.77 5.31 -17.64
N GLY A 283 63.56 4.84 -17.97
CA GLY A 283 62.63 5.54 -18.83
C GLY A 283 61.88 6.71 -18.19
N ARG A 284 62.07 7.00 -16.89
CA ARG A 284 61.40 8.10 -16.19
C ARG A 284 62.31 9.32 -16.08
N GLU A 285 61.87 10.45 -16.64
CA GLU A 285 62.57 11.73 -16.53
C GLU A 285 62.77 12.16 -15.07
N GLY A 286 63.97 12.63 -14.75
CA GLY A 286 64.28 13.24 -13.44
C GLY A 286 64.60 12.27 -12.30
N VAL A 287 64.66 10.95 -12.55
CA VAL A 287 65.12 9.99 -11.55
C VAL A 287 66.60 9.68 -11.76
N ASP A 288 67.45 10.20 -10.88
CA ASP A 288 68.83 9.70 -10.72
C ASP A 288 68.73 8.33 -10.02
N ALA A 289 68.22 7.33 -10.76
CA ALA A 289 67.80 6.07 -10.18
C ALA A 289 69.02 5.21 -9.85
N ASP A 290 69.20 4.91 -8.57
CA ASP A 290 70.11 3.84 -8.13
C ASP A 290 69.63 2.50 -8.72
N LEU A 291 70.18 2.14 -9.88
CA LEU A 291 69.81 0.92 -10.58
C LEU A 291 70.09 -0.30 -9.70
N LEU A 292 69.17 -1.24 -9.72
CA LEU A 292 69.30 -2.47 -8.96
C LEU A 292 70.39 -3.36 -9.57
N SER A 293 71.16 -4.02 -8.71
CA SER A 293 72.26 -4.88 -9.13
C SER A 293 71.77 -6.08 -9.96
N GLU A 294 72.21 -6.17 -11.21
CA GLU A 294 71.98 -7.32 -12.09
C GLU A 294 72.80 -8.58 -11.71
N LYS A 295 73.55 -8.54 -10.60
CA LYS A 295 74.22 -9.73 -10.06
C LYS A 295 73.24 -10.74 -9.42
N GLY A 296 71.94 -10.43 -9.40
CA GLY A 296 70.85 -11.32 -8.98
C GLY A 296 70.74 -11.57 -7.46
N ARG A 297 71.65 -11.01 -6.66
CA ARG A 297 71.61 -11.06 -5.19
C ARG A 297 71.16 -9.72 -4.66
N LEU A 298 69.88 -9.63 -4.34
CA LEU A 298 69.27 -8.46 -3.71
C LEU A 298 69.20 -8.67 -2.19
N ASN A 299 69.43 -7.60 -1.43
CA ASN A 299 69.06 -7.58 -0.03
C ASN A 299 67.52 -7.45 0.12
N ARG A 300 67.02 -7.47 1.35
CA ARG A 300 65.57 -7.45 1.62
C ARG A 300 64.89 -6.16 1.14
N GLU A 301 65.57 -5.03 1.26
CA GLU A 301 65.06 -3.71 0.86
C GLU A 301 64.96 -3.61 -0.65
N GLN A 302 66.04 -3.93 -1.36
CA GLN A 302 66.10 -3.99 -2.82
C GLN A 302 65.07 -4.97 -3.41
N ALA A 303 64.86 -6.12 -2.77
CA ALA A 303 63.80 -7.05 -3.19
C ALA A 303 62.39 -6.45 -2.97
N GLY A 304 62.21 -5.62 -1.95
CA GLY A 304 61.01 -4.83 -1.72
C GLY A 304 60.80 -3.77 -2.81
N ASP A 305 61.87 -3.11 -3.25
CA ASP A 305 61.82 -2.10 -4.32
C ASP A 305 61.45 -2.72 -5.67
N VAL A 306 62.01 -3.89 -6.01
CA VAL A 306 61.55 -4.66 -7.20
C VAL A 306 60.05 -4.89 -7.15
N ALA A 307 59.54 -5.37 -6.01
CA ALA A 307 58.11 -5.65 -5.87
C ALA A 307 57.24 -4.40 -5.96
N LYS A 308 57.70 -3.28 -5.39
CA LYS A 308 57.01 -1.99 -5.49
C LYS A 308 56.94 -1.51 -6.94
N HIS A 309 58.07 -1.48 -7.65
CA HIS A 309 58.11 -1.00 -9.03
C HIS A 309 57.38 -1.93 -9.99
N MET A 310 57.41 -3.24 -9.79
CA MET A 310 56.56 -4.16 -10.56
C MET A 310 55.06 -3.88 -10.36
N GLN A 311 54.62 -3.49 -9.15
CA GLN A 311 53.24 -3.06 -8.93
C GLN A 311 52.95 -1.75 -9.67
N GLU A 312 53.87 -0.78 -9.65
CA GLU A 312 53.72 0.49 -10.38
C GLU A 312 53.59 0.26 -11.89
N MET A 313 54.50 -0.55 -12.47
CA MET A 313 54.45 -0.96 -13.86
C MET A 313 53.10 -1.60 -14.23
N PHE A 314 52.59 -2.50 -13.39
CA PHE A 314 51.30 -3.14 -13.63
C PHE A 314 50.15 -2.13 -13.56
N TYR A 315 50.14 -1.25 -12.56
CA TYR A 315 49.10 -0.22 -12.40
C TYR A 315 49.04 0.73 -13.59
N GLU A 316 50.19 1.20 -14.07
CA GLU A 316 50.27 2.07 -15.26
C GLU A 316 49.78 1.34 -16.50
N PHE A 317 50.23 0.10 -16.70
CA PHE A 317 49.81 -0.72 -17.83
C PHE A 317 48.29 -0.94 -17.86
N VAL A 318 47.68 -1.36 -16.75
CA VAL A 318 46.22 -1.57 -16.72
C VAL A 318 45.44 -0.26 -16.75
N ASN A 319 46.01 0.84 -16.27
CA ASN A 319 45.39 2.15 -16.45
C ASN A 319 45.30 2.52 -17.92
N GLU A 320 46.41 2.46 -18.64
CA GLU A 320 46.47 2.81 -20.06
C GLU A 320 45.58 1.89 -20.92
N HIS A 321 45.67 0.58 -20.71
CA HIS A 321 45.08 -0.40 -21.63
C HIS A 321 43.71 -0.96 -21.22
N LEU A 322 43.28 -0.78 -19.96
CA LEU A 322 42.01 -1.33 -19.47
C LEU A 322 41.10 -0.27 -18.83
N PHE A 323 41.62 0.58 -17.95
CA PHE A 323 40.79 1.45 -17.12
C PHE A 323 40.53 2.84 -17.71
N HIS A 324 41.51 3.51 -18.31
CA HIS A 324 41.34 4.83 -18.91
C HIS A 324 40.30 4.85 -20.03
N PRO A 325 40.23 3.85 -20.95
CA PRO A 325 39.14 3.75 -21.93
C PRO A 325 37.74 3.70 -21.30
N LYS A 326 37.64 3.31 -20.02
CA LYS A 326 36.41 3.21 -19.24
C LYS A 326 36.26 4.33 -18.21
N ASN A 327 37.05 5.41 -18.34
CA ASN A 327 37.08 6.56 -17.43
C ASN A 327 37.33 6.18 -15.95
N ILE A 328 38.13 5.13 -15.73
CA ILE A 328 38.58 4.63 -14.41
C ILE A 328 40.08 4.88 -14.27
N ASN A 329 40.55 5.18 -13.06
CA ASN A 329 41.98 5.28 -12.73
C ASN A 329 42.31 4.48 -11.47
N ALA A 330 43.08 3.40 -11.61
CA ALA A 330 43.65 2.66 -10.50
C ALA A 330 44.82 3.43 -9.89
N ALA A 331 44.76 3.68 -8.59
CA ALA A 331 45.82 4.34 -7.85
C ALA A 331 46.11 3.59 -6.55
N PHE A 332 47.34 3.71 -6.05
CA PHE A 332 47.67 3.20 -4.72
C PHE A 332 46.89 3.99 -3.66
N HIS A 333 46.49 3.31 -2.58
CA HIS A 333 45.99 4.02 -1.40
C HIS A 333 47.05 5.01 -0.88
N PRO A 334 46.63 6.19 -0.39
CA PRO A 334 47.54 7.15 0.19
C PRO A 334 48.27 6.55 1.41
N GLU A 335 49.44 7.08 1.73
CA GLU A 335 50.33 6.51 2.75
C GLU A 335 49.66 6.44 4.14
N SER A 336 48.84 7.44 4.48
CA SER A 336 48.02 7.46 5.70
C SER A 336 47.14 6.22 5.84
N VAL A 337 46.46 5.82 4.77
CA VAL A 337 45.62 4.61 4.72
C VAL A 337 46.50 3.36 4.77
N ARG A 338 47.64 3.32 4.05
CA ARG A 338 48.57 2.17 4.05
C ARG A 338 49.16 1.91 5.44
N LYS A 339 49.39 2.94 6.25
CA LYS A 339 49.90 2.87 7.62
C LYS A 339 48.82 2.73 8.70
N SER A 340 47.54 2.83 8.35
CA SER A 340 46.41 2.74 9.29
C SER A 340 46.38 1.42 10.09
N GLU A 341 45.81 1.47 11.30
CA GLU A 341 45.57 0.28 12.12
C GLU A 341 44.69 -0.74 11.40
N LYS A 342 43.69 -0.29 10.63
CA LYS A 342 42.87 -1.16 9.78
C LYS A 342 43.73 -1.97 8.80
N ARG A 343 44.70 -1.35 8.12
CA ARG A 343 45.63 -2.08 7.23
C ARG A 343 46.61 -2.97 7.98
N LYS A 344 47.01 -2.61 9.20
CA LYS A 344 47.83 -3.50 10.06
C LYS A 344 47.02 -4.73 10.47
N GLN A 345 45.75 -4.57 10.83
CA GLN A 345 44.83 -5.66 11.14
C GLN A 345 44.63 -6.57 9.92
N MET A 346 44.33 -6.01 8.74
CA MET A 346 44.23 -6.80 7.49
C MET A 346 45.51 -7.61 7.21
N ARG A 347 46.70 -7.06 7.52
CA ARG A 347 47.98 -7.79 7.37
C ARG A 347 48.16 -8.91 8.41
N ARG A 348 47.58 -8.77 9.61
CA ARG A 348 47.56 -9.84 10.62
C ARG A 348 46.59 -10.95 10.19
N GLU A 349 45.38 -10.57 9.78
CA GLU A 349 44.34 -11.45 9.22
C GLU A 349 44.85 -12.24 8.01
N ALA A 350 45.58 -11.61 7.09
CA ALA A 350 46.12 -12.29 5.90
C ALA A 350 47.09 -13.45 6.23
N LYS A 351 47.66 -13.50 7.44
CA LYS A 351 48.51 -14.61 7.89
C LYS A 351 47.71 -15.81 8.43
N LEU A 352 46.43 -15.62 8.75
CA LEU A 352 45.54 -16.68 9.20
C LEU A 352 45.05 -17.52 8.00
N ALA A 353 44.61 -18.75 8.28
CA ALA A 353 43.94 -19.58 7.29
C ALA A 353 42.63 -18.90 6.85
N LYS A 354 42.21 -19.06 5.58
CA LYS A 354 41.10 -18.29 4.99
C LYS A 354 39.80 -18.41 5.81
N ARG A 355 39.49 -19.60 6.35
CA ARG A 355 38.34 -19.84 7.26
C ARG A 355 38.41 -19.07 8.59
N ASP A 356 39.61 -18.81 9.09
CA ASP A 356 39.84 -18.16 10.39
C ASP A 356 39.93 -16.63 10.23
N ARG A 357 39.90 -16.12 8.98
CA ARG A 357 39.91 -14.69 8.70
C ARG A 357 38.55 -14.09 9.00
N ALA A 358 38.51 -12.93 9.65
CA ALA A 358 37.28 -12.21 9.95
C ALA A 358 36.48 -11.82 8.68
N PHE A 359 37.18 -11.60 7.56
CA PHE A 359 36.57 -11.24 6.28
C PHE A 359 36.85 -12.34 5.24
N ASN A 360 35.93 -13.32 5.14
CA ASN A 360 35.93 -14.40 4.15
C ASN A 360 34.52 -14.62 3.58
N TYR A 361 34.36 -15.50 2.58
CA TYR A 361 33.07 -15.80 1.95
C TYR A 361 32.01 -16.23 2.98
N HIS A 362 32.36 -17.15 3.89
CA HIS A 362 31.49 -17.60 4.97
C HIS A 362 30.97 -16.49 5.87
N ALA A 363 31.87 -15.61 6.33
CA ALA A 363 31.52 -14.50 7.19
C ALA A 363 30.55 -13.56 6.47
N ARG A 364 30.77 -13.31 5.18
CA ARG A 364 29.85 -12.54 4.33
C ARG A 364 28.51 -13.24 4.16
N LEU A 365 28.49 -14.57 4.01
CA LEU A 365 27.27 -15.35 3.92
C LEU A 365 26.46 -15.24 5.22
N LEU A 366 27.11 -15.38 6.38
CA LEU A 366 26.48 -15.20 7.69
C LEU A 366 25.96 -13.77 7.90
N GLU A 367 26.74 -12.76 7.53
CA GLU A 367 26.28 -11.35 7.55
C GLU A 367 25.04 -11.15 6.68
N ASN A 368 25.03 -11.74 5.48
CA ASN A 368 23.88 -11.67 4.57
C ASN A 368 22.65 -12.37 5.16
N VAL A 369 22.80 -13.58 5.71
CA VAL A 369 21.72 -14.31 6.38
C VAL A 369 21.16 -13.50 7.55
N ASN A 370 22.01 -12.97 8.43
CA ASN A 370 21.58 -12.12 9.54
C ASN A 370 20.84 -10.88 9.05
N SER A 371 21.31 -10.25 7.96
CA SER A 371 20.62 -9.09 7.38
C SER A 371 19.23 -9.44 6.83
N LEU A 372 19.10 -10.61 6.20
CA LEU A 372 17.83 -11.13 5.70
C LEU A 372 16.88 -11.50 6.85
N GLU A 373 17.38 -12.07 7.94
CA GLU A 373 16.59 -12.34 9.15
C GLU A 373 16.06 -11.05 9.79
N ILE A 374 16.87 -9.99 9.85
CA ILE A 374 16.43 -8.68 10.33
C ILE A 374 15.34 -8.10 9.42
N GLN A 375 15.49 -8.23 8.10
CA GLN A 375 14.47 -7.79 7.14
C GLN A 375 13.17 -8.60 7.27
N LEU A 376 13.27 -9.93 7.42
CA LEU A 376 12.12 -10.80 7.65
C LEU A 376 11.36 -10.39 8.91
N LYS A 377 12.06 -10.18 10.03
CA LYS A 377 11.44 -9.69 11.27
C LYS A 377 10.76 -8.32 11.08
N SER A 378 11.35 -7.44 10.28
CA SER A 378 10.72 -6.15 9.94
C SER A 378 9.45 -6.35 9.10
N PHE A 379 9.45 -7.28 8.15
CA PHE A 379 8.25 -7.60 7.36
C PHE A 379 7.16 -8.25 8.21
N ASP A 380 7.50 -9.17 9.11
CA ASP A 380 6.55 -9.77 10.05
C ASP A 380 5.90 -8.69 10.93
N GLY A 381 6.67 -7.72 11.42
CA GLY A 381 6.15 -6.57 12.14
C GLY A 381 5.13 -5.77 11.31
N LYS A 382 5.45 -5.46 10.05
CA LYS A 382 4.54 -4.76 9.13
C LYS A 382 3.28 -5.55 8.80
N ILE A 383 3.39 -6.88 8.66
CA ILE A 383 2.24 -7.76 8.43
C ILE A 383 1.34 -7.76 9.66
N SER A 384 1.91 -7.83 10.87
CA SER A 384 1.14 -7.80 12.10
C SER A 384 0.41 -6.48 12.30
N GLU A 385 1.07 -5.34 12.02
CA GLU A 385 0.45 -4.02 12.06
C GLU A 385 -0.70 -3.90 11.04
N ARG A 386 -0.48 -4.35 9.79
CA ARG A 386 -1.53 -4.36 8.76
C ARG A 386 -2.71 -5.24 9.14
N LYS A 387 -2.47 -6.37 9.80
CA LYS A 387 -3.54 -7.25 10.28
C LYS A 387 -4.38 -6.55 11.34
N GLN A 388 -3.76 -5.84 12.28
CA GLN A 388 -4.47 -5.07 13.30
C GLN A 388 -5.33 -3.95 12.68
N VAL A 389 -4.82 -3.26 11.66
CA VAL A 389 -5.61 -2.26 10.90
C VAL A 389 -6.78 -2.91 10.19
N LEU A 390 -6.60 -4.11 9.62
CA LEU A 390 -7.66 -4.85 8.94
C LEU A 390 -8.76 -5.26 9.92
N ASP A 391 -8.41 -5.76 11.11
CA ASP A 391 -9.36 -6.12 12.17
C ASP A 391 -10.15 -4.89 12.66
N ASP A 392 -9.52 -3.71 12.78
CA ASP A 392 -10.19 -2.45 13.14
C ASP A 392 -11.16 -1.96 12.04
N VAL A 393 -10.78 -2.10 10.77
CA VAL A 393 -11.65 -1.78 9.63
C VAL A 393 -12.83 -2.75 9.56
N GLU A 394 -12.63 -4.05 9.76
CA GLU A 394 -13.71 -5.03 9.82
C GLU A 394 -14.70 -4.70 10.95
N SER A 395 -14.18 -4.37 12.14
CA SER A 395 -15.01 -3.94 13.28
C SER A 395 -15.82 -2.67 12.96
N LYS A 396 -15.23 -1.70 12.26
CA LYS A 396 -15.93 -0.50 11.80
C LYS A 396 -17.01 -0.80 10.76
N ILE A 397 -16.75 -1.72 9.84
CA ILE A 397 -17.75 -2.16 8.83
C ILE A 397 -18.96 -2.80 9.53
N ILE A 398 -18.73 -3.66 10.52
CA ILE A 398 -19.80 -4.27 11.32
C ILE A 398 -20.65 -3.19 12.00
N ASN A 399 -20.02 -2.24 12.71
CA ASN A 399 -20.73 -1.15 13.39
C ASN A 399 -21.54 -0.27 12.42
N VAL A 400 -20.98 0.03 11.24
CA VAL A 400 -21.69 0.80 10.21
C VAL A 400 -22.88 0.02 9.65
N SER A 401 -22.72 -1.29 9.44
CA SER A 401 -23.81 -2.17 9.00
C SER A 401 -24.95 -2.19 10.01
N GLU A 402 -24.66 -2.37 11.29
CA GLU A 402 -25.67 -2.35 12.36
C GLU A 402 -26.39 -1.00 12.44
N SER A 403 -25.64 0.10 12.30
CA SER A 403 -26.24 1.43 12.26
C SER A 403 -27.13 1.64 11.03
N TYR A 404 -26.74 1.08 9.88
CA TYR A 404 -27.52 1.16 8.65
C TYR A 404 -28.82 0.36 8.76
N ASP A 405 -28.78 -0.83 9.35
CA ASP A 405 -29.97 -1.65 9.60
C ASP A 405 -30.95 -0.93 10.54
N ALA A 406 -30.44 -0.30 11.61
CA ALA A 406 -31.26 0.50 12.53
C ALA A 406 -31.91 1.71 11.84
N LEU A 407 -31.17 2.39 10.96
CA LEU A 407 -31.67 3.50 10.14
C LEU A 407 -32.76 3.03 9.18
N THR A 408 -32.59 1.86 8.57
CA THR A 408 -33.56 1.26 7.65
C THR A 408 -34.87 0.94 8.37
N ILE A 409 -34.81 0.30 9.54
CA ILE A 409 -36.00 0.03 10.38
C ILE A 409 -36.74 1.32 10.73
N LYS A 410 -35.99 2.38 11.08
CA LYS A 410 -36.58 3.69 11.39
C LYS A 410 -37.22 4.35 10.18
N HIS A 411 -36.60 4.22 9.01
CA HIS A 411 -37.16 4.71 7.74
C HIS A 411 -38.50 4.02 7.44
N ASP A 412 -38.54 2.69 7.52
CA ASP A 412 -39.77 1.91 7.25
C ASP A 412 -40.90 2.28 8.22
N ALA A 413 -40.57 2.49 9.50
CA ALA A 413 -41.55 2.95 10.50
C ALA A 413 -42.11 4.34 10.18
N LEU A 414 -41.26 5.27 9.71
CA LEU A 414 -41.69 6.61 9.30
C LEU A 414 -42.54 6.56 8.03
N GLU A 415 -42.18 5.72 7.06
CA GLU A 415 -42.96 5.53 5.84
C GLU A 415 -44.37 5.01 6.16
N GLN A 416 -44.48 4.00 7.04
CA GLN A 416 -45.78 3.52 7.53
C GLN A 416 -46.58 4.61 8.24
N GLN A 417 -45.92 5.48 9.01
CA GLN A 417 -46.57 6.61 9.66
C GLN A 417 -47.09 7.64 8.65
N CYS A 418 -46.34 7.92 7.58
CA CYS A 418 -46.79 8.79 6.49
C CYS A 418 -48.03 8.22 5.80
N ILE A 419 -48.03 6.92 5.46
CA ILE A 419 -49.20 6.25 4.87
C ILE A 419 -50.44 6.40 5.77
N GLN A 420 -50.31 6.15 7.07
CA GLN A 420 -51.42 6.34 8.02
C GLN A 420 -51.91 7.79 8.11
N GLN A 421 -51.01 8.77 7.97
CA GLN A 421 -51.39 10.18 7.95
C GLN A 421 -52.13 10.55 6.66
N GLU A 422 -51.72 10.01 5.51
CA GLU A 422 -52.41 10.21 4.23
C GLU A 422 -53.83 9.62 4.26
N GLU A 423 -54.02 8.42 4.82
CA GLU A 423 -55.35 7.84 5.04
C GLU A 423 -56.23 8.73 5.92
N ARG A 424 -55.69 9.23 7.03
CA ARG A 424 -56.40 10.17 7.91
C ARG A 424 -56.77 11.48 7.21
N LEU A 425 -55.89 12.01 6.37
CA LEU A 425 -56.17 13.21 5.58
C LEU A 425 -57.32 12.95 4.59
N SER A 426 -57.32 11.80 3.91
CA SER A 426 -58.41 11.38 3.03
C SER A 426 -59.75 11.28 3.78
N ASP A 427 -59.78 10.69 4.98
CA ASP A 427 -61.00 10.64 5.81
C ASP A 427 -61.50 12.04 6.20
N ILE A 428 -60.59 12.93 6.57
CA ILE A 428 -60.92 14.33 6.88
C ILE A 428 -61.49 15.04 5.65
N GLU A 429 -60.90 14.84 4.48
CA GLU A 429 -61.40 15.40 3.22
C GLU A 429 -62.85 14.95 2.93
N ILE A 430 -63.16 13.67 3.13
CA ILE A 430 -64.52 13.15 2.99
C ILE A 430 -65.48 13.86 3.95
N VAL A 431 -65.10 14.01 5.22
CA VAL A 431 -65.93 14.70 6.23
C VAL A 431 -66.13 16.17 5.87
N VAL A 432 -65.09 16.87 5.42
CA VAL A 432 -65.17 18.26 4.97
C VAL A 432 -66.14 18.40 3.80
N GLN A 433 -66.04 17.53 2.78
CA GLN A 433 -66.97 17.53 1.64
C GLN A 433 -68.42 17.29 2.08
N GLN A 434 -68.66 16.36 3.01
CA GLN A 434 -69.99 16.11 3.55
C GLN A 434 -70.54 17.33 4.29
N ASN A 435 -69.73 17.96 5.13
CA ASN A 435 -70.12 19.17 5.85
C ASN A 435 -70.42 20.33 4.90
N GLN A 436 -69.65 20.49 3.83
CA GLN A 436 -69.89 21.52 2.82
C GLN A 436 -71.20 21.30 2.04
N ARG A 437 -71.56 20.03 1.77
CA ARG A 437 -72.88 19.67 1.22
C ARG A 437 -74.01 19.99 2.21
N ARG A 438 -73.81 19.70 3.50
CA ARG A 438 -74.80 20.02 4.56
C ARG A 438 -75.00 21.52 4.69
N LEU A 439 -73.92 22.31 4.71
CA LEU A 439 -73.97 23.77 4.77
C LEU A 439 -74.74 24.34 3.57
N SER A 440 -74.45 23.86 2.36
CA SER A 440 -75.16 24.26 1.14
C SER A 440 -76.66 23.94 1.21
N LYS A 441 -77.03 22.80 1.81
CA LYS A 441 -78.45 22.43 2.03
C LYS A 441 -79.11 23.36 3.05
N ASN A 442 -78.44 23.68 4.14
CA ASN A 442 -78.94 24.59 5.17
C ASN A 442 -79.17 25.99 4.62
N MET A 443 -78.25 26.52 3.81
CA MET A 443 -78.44 27.83 3.14
C MET A 443 -79.69 27.86 2.25
N ARG A 444 -79.98 26.78 1.51
CA ARG A 444 -81.21 26.70 0.71
C ARG A 444 -82.47 26.70 1.57
N LEU A 445 -82.43 26.01 2.71
CA LEU A 445 -83.54 25.99 3.66
C LEU A 445 -83.75 27.36 4.32
N GLU A 446 -82.68 28.07 4.68
CA GLU A 446 -82.78 29.45 5.19
C GLU A 446 -83.43 30.38 4.16
N GLN A 447 -83.02 30.32 2.89
CA GLN A 447 -83.64 31.09 1.81
C GLN A 447 -85.14 30.76 1.67
N GLU A 448 -85.53 29.48 1.75
CA GLU A 448 -86.94 29.08 1.67
C GLU A 448 -87.76 29.60 2.88
N VAL A 449 -87.16 29.60 4.08
CA VAL A 449 -87.79 30.14 5.29
C VAL A 449 -87.98 31.66 5.17
N ASP A 450 -86.98 32.40 4.72
CA ASP A 450 -87.05 33.85 4.52
C ASP A 450 -88.13 34.23 3.49
N GLU A 451 -88.24 33.45 2.41
CA GLU A 451 -89.25 33.69 1.37
C GLU A 451 -90.67 33.43 1.90
N ARG A 452 -90.88 32.37 2.70
CA ARG A 452 -92.16 32.11 3.39
C ARG A 452 -92.49 33.21 4.40
N LEU A 453 -91.51 33.71 5.14
CA LEU A 453 -91.70 34.78 6.13
C LEU A 453 -92.13 36.09 5.44
N SER A 454 -91.46 36.46 4.35
CA SER A 454 -91.82 37.60 3.50
C SER A 454 -93.26 37.52 2.98
N THR A 455 -93.70 36.32 2.59
CA THR A 455 -95.06 36.07 2.11
C THR A 455 -96.09 36.27 3.24
N LYS A 456 -95.83 35.73 4.44
CA LYS A 456 -96.71 35.92 5.61
C LYS A 456 -96.81 37.38 6.05
N ILE A 457 -95.71 38.13 6.03
CA ILE A 457 -95.71 39.57 6.37
C ILE A 457 -96.60 40.37 5.41
N LYS A 458 -96.67 39.98 4.13
CA LYS A 458 -97.60 40.60 3.15
C LYS A 458 -99.06 40.27 3.44
N GLU A 459 -99.36 39.05 3.90
CA GLU A 459 -100.71 38.64 4.29
C GLU A 459 -101.18 39.37 5.56
N GLU A 460 -100.31 39.51 6.55
CA GLU A 460 -100.59 40.21 7.82
C GLU A 460 -100.93 41.69 7.57
N LYS A 461 -100.16 42.38 6.71
CA LYS A 461 -100.47 43.77 6.32
C LYS A 461 -101.83 43.93 5.63
N LYS A 462 -102.33 42.91 4.91
CA LYS A 462 -103.67 42.91 4.32
C LYS A 462 -104.76 42.80 5.39
N ILE A 463 -104.50 42.06 6.46
CA ILE A 463 -105.41 41.90 7.60
C ILE A 463 -105.49 43.21 8.39
N ASP A 464 -104.35 43.85 8.67
CA ASP A 464 -104.31 45.13 9.39
C ASP A 464 -105.08 46.25 8.68
N ALA A 465 -104.97 46.34 7.34
CA ALA A 465 -105.74 47.29 6.54
C ALA A 465 -107.26 47.05 6.63
N SER A 466 -107.69 45.79 6.77
CA SER A 466 -109.11 45.40 6.92
C SER A 466 -109.65 45.75 8.32
N ILE A 467 -108.82 45.63 9.36
CA ILE A 467 -109.16 45.99 10.74
C ILE A 467 -109.35 47.51 10.87
N LEU A 468 -108.45 48.30 10.29
CA LEU A 468 -108.50 49.76 10.34
C LEU A 468 -109.80 50.32 9.71
N LEU A 469 -110.21 49.75 8.58
CA LEU A 469 -111.45 50.12 7.89
C LEU A 469 -112.71 49.83 8.72
N LYS A 470 -112.69 48.74 9.51
CA LYS A 470 -113.81 48.37 10.40
C LYS A 470 -113.89 49.25 11.65
N GLN A 471 -112.76 49.69 12.19
CA GLN A 471 -112.72 50.61 13.34
C GLN A 471 -113.27 52.00 12.99
N GLN A 472 -113.02 52.47 11.77
CA GLN A 472 -113.56 53.73 11.25
C GLN A 472 -115.10 53.72 11.17
N LYS A 473 -115.69 52.59 10.76
CA LYS A 473 -117.16 52.41 10.76
C LYS A 473 -117.77 52.36 12.17
N HIS A 474 -117.03 51.85 13.14
CA HIS A 474 -117.52 51.75 14.52
C HIS A 474 -117.62 53.13 15.18
N THR A 475 -116.68 54.03 14.88
CA THR A 475 -116.67 55.40 15.42
C THR A 475 -117.81 56.27 14.88
N GLU A 476 -118.21 56.08 13.62
CA GLU A 476 -119.40 56.75 13.05
C GLU A 476 -120.71 56.29 13.72
N LEU A 477 -120.79 55.00 14.08
CA LEU A 477 -121.95 54.41 14.75
C LEU A 477 -122.11 54.89 16.19
N ASP A 478 -121.00 54.99 16.93
CA ASP A 478 -121.02 55.46 18.33
C ASP A 478 -121.44 56.92 18.45
N SER A 479 -121.09 57.75 17.46
CA SER A 479 -121.52 59.16 17.41
C SER A 479 -123.03 59.32 17.18
N ALA A 480 -123.65 58.43 16.41
CA ALA A 480 -125.10 58.44 16.16
C ALA A 480 -125.93 57.94 17.37
N ILE A 481 -125.36 57.05 18.18
CA ILE A 481 -126.01 56.53 19.41
C ILE A 481 -126.04 57.59 20.51
N ALA A 482 -124.96 58.35 20.68
CA ALA A 482 -124.88 59.42 21.68
C ALA A 482 -125.91 60.55 21.43
N GLU A 483 -126.16 60.90 20.16
CA GLU A 483 -127.16 61.90 19.78
C GLU A 483 -128.60 61.46 20.13
N LYS A 484 -128.91 60.17 19.90
CA LYS A 484 -130.23 59.59 20.21
C LYS A 484 -130.50 59.48 21.72
N GLN A 485 -129.47 59.19 22.52
CA GLN A 485 -129.58 59.10 23.98
C GLN A 485 -129.82 60.48 24.64
N SER A 486 -129.21 61.54 24.12
CA SER A 486 -129.44 62.92 24.59
C SER A 486 -130.89 63.40 24.42
N ILE A 487 -131.56 62.96 23.36
CA ILE A 487 -132.98 63.28 23.07
C ILE A 487 -133.92 62.55 24.04
N LEU A 488 -133.61 61.30 24.36
CA LEU A 488 -134.40 60.44 25.26
C LEU A 488 -134.38 60.96 26.71
N GLU A 489 -133.24 61.48 27.16
CA GLU A 489 -133.07 61.99 28.52
C GLU A 489 -133.80 63.33 28.74
N ARG A 490 -133.90 64.19 27.71
CA ARG A 490 -134.74 65.40 27.74
C ARG A 490 -136.24 65.10 27.82
N LEU A 491 -136.72 64.08 27.11
CA LEU A 491 -138.13 63.68 27.13
C LEU A 491 -138.54 63.05 28.48
N SER A 492 -137.64 62.29 29.12
CA SER A 492 -137.85 61.73 30.46
C SER A 492 -138.10 62.82 31.51
N VAL A 493 -137.25 63.85 31.55
CA VAL A 493 -137.34 64.95 32.53
C VAL A 493 -138.62 65.79 32.36
N MET A 494 -139.08 65.99 31.13
CA MET A 494 -140.33 66.73 30.85
C MET A 494 -141.58 65.94 31.32
N THR A 495 -141.56 64.61 31.16
CA THR A 495 -142.69 63.74 31.50
C THR A 495 -142.88 63.64 33.03
N THR A 496 -141.79 63.57 33.79
CA THR A 496 -141.83 63.52 35.26
C THR A 496 -142.33 64.82 35.88
N LYS A 497 -142.04 65.98 35.28
CA LYS A 497 -142.54 67.29 35.74
C LYS A 497 -144.03 67.51 35.47
N ALA A 498 -144.58 66.91 34.42
CA ALA A 498 -146.00 67.07 34.06
C ALA A 498 -146.95 66.19 34.90
N LEU A 499 -146.49 65.03 35.38
CA LEU A 499 -147.33 64.05 36.09
C LEU A 499 -147.37 64.22 37.62
N TYR A 500 -146.43 64.96 38.21
CA TYR A 500 -146.35 65.17 39.65
C TYR A 500 -147.59 65.83 40.30
N PRO A 501 -148.25 66.84 39.69
CA PRO A 501 -149.48 67.42 40.24
C PRO A 501 -150.67 66.45 40.22
N VAL A 502 -150.74 65.58 39.20
CA VAL A 502 -151.83 64.60 39.03
C VAL A 502 -151.72 63.48 40.06
N HIS A 503 -150.49 63.04 40.38
CA HIS A 503 -150.25 62.06 41.44
C HIS A 503 -150.68 62.57 42.82
N LYS A 504 -150.37 63.84 43.15
CA LYS A 504 -150.83 64.50 44.40
C LYS A 504 -152.35 64.64 44.47
N MET A 505 -153.01 64.89 43.35
CA MET A 505 -154.46 65.02 43.28
C MET A 505 -155.18 63.69 43.48
N LEU A 506 -154.66 62.60 42.89
CA LEU A 506 -155.18 61.24 43.08
C LEU A 506 -154.97 60.74 44.52
N GLU A 507 -153.84 61.08 45.14
CA GLU A 507 -153.56 60.78 46.55
C GLU A 507 -154.55 61.50 47.51
N HIS A 508 -154.96 62.73 47.18
CA HIS A 508 -156.00 63.47 47.92
C HIS A 508 -157.43 62.97 47.67
N MET A 509 -157.75 62.50 46.46
CA MET A 509 -159.05 61.90 46.16
C MET A 509 -159.21 60.55 46.85
N ASN A 510 -158.17 59.72 46.89
CA ASN A 510 -158.20 58.43 47.58
C ASN A 510 -158.44 58.60 49.11
N ASN A 511 -157.80 59.60 49.73
CA ASN A 511 -157.99 59.89 51.15
C ASN A 511 -159.37 60.50 51.49
N ARG A 512 -160.08 61.12 50.54
CA ARG A 512 -161.46 61.61 50.75
C ARG A 512 -162.53 60.53 50.56
N LEU A 513 -162.26 59.49 49.78
CA LEU A 513 -163.19 58.37 49.57
C LEU A 513 -163.27 57.42 50.78
N ILE A 514 -162.25 57.39 51.64
CA ILE A 514 -162.20 56.55 52.85
C ILE A 514 -163.11 57.08 53.99
N LEU A 515 -163.57 58.34 53.93
CA LEU A 515 -164.32 58.99 55.03
C LEU A 515 -165.84 59.17 54.80
N LYS A 516 -166.39 58.78 53.64
CA LYS A 516 -167.85 58.79 53.40
C LYS A 516 -168.34 57.39 53.05
N GLY A 517 -168.94 56.74 54.04
CA GLY A 517 -169.35 55.34 54.02
C GLY A 517 -170.37 54.92 52.96
N ARG A 518 -170.67 53.61 53.02
CA ARG A 518 -171.21 52.64 52.04
C ARG A 518 -172.45 52.97 51.16
N ALA A 519 -172.91 54.21 51.05
CA ALA A 519 -173.96 54.60 50.10
C ALA A 519 -173.42 55.27 48.80
N GLY A 520 -172.19 55.81 48.79
CA GLY A 520 -171.62 56.53 47.63
C GLY A 520 -170.84 55.67 46.62
N ALA A 521 -170.50 54.42 46.97
CA ALA A 521 -169.70 53.55 46.09
C ALA A 521 -170.46 53.09 44.84
N ALA A 522 -171.79 52.96 44.92
CA ALA A 522 -172.62 52.55 43.78
C ALA A 522 -172.75 53.64 42.71
N GLU A 523 -172.83 54.92 43.11
CA GLU A 523 -172.87 56.06 42.16
C GLU A 523 -171.52 56.28 41.47
N PHE A 524 -170.40 56.11 42.18
CA PHE A 524 -169.06 56.29 41.59
C PHE A 524 -168.74 55.20 40.56
N MET A 525 -169.10 53.94 40.83
CA MET A 525 -169.03 52.86 39.83
C MET A 525 -169.86 53.17 38.58
N GLN A 526 -171.09 53.66 38.76
CA GLN A 526 -171.94 54.10 37.64
C GLN A 526 -171.27 55.20 36.81
N HIS A 527 -170.60 56.18 37.44
CA HIS A 527 -169.89 57.23 36.72
C HIS A 527 -168.69 56.72 35.91
N ILE A 528 -167.90 55.80 36.45
CA ILE A 528 -166.79 55.17 35.71
C ILE A 528 -167.32 54.38 34.51
N ILE A 529 -168.36 53.57 34.70
CA ILE A 529 -168.99 52.79 33.63
C ILE A 529 -169.67 53.70 32.57
N LYS A 530 -170.12 54.90 32.96
CA LYS A 530 -170.73 55.88 32.04
C LYS A 530 -169.68 56.66 31.25
N ALA A 531 -168.52 56.95 31.85
CA ALA A 531 -167.38 57.56 31.18
C ALA A 531 -166.65 56.57 30.23
N PHE A 532 -166.82 55.27 30.45
CA PHE A 532 -166.37 54.21 29.55
C PHE A 532 -167.30 54.12 28.33
N SER A 533 -167.05 54.99 27.34
CA SER A 533 -167.85 55.15 26.11
C SER A 533 -167.05 54.80 24.84
N ALA A 534 -167.75 54.75 23.70
CA ALA A 534 -167.16 54.52 22.37
C ALA A 534 -166.10 55.55 21.97
N ASP A 535 -166.16 56.76 22.53
CA ASP A 535 -165.25 57.87 22.22
C ASP A 535 -163.82 57.62 22.76
N LEU A 536 -163.64 56.65 23.65
CA LEU A 536 -162.32 56.22 24.13
C LEU A 536 -161.66 55.28 23.11
N PRO A 537 -160.39 55.49 22.72
CA PRO A 537 -159.69 54.60 21.80
C PRO A 537 -159.64 53.15 22.31
N ALA A 538 -159.82 52.17 21.43
CA ALA A 538 -159.93 50.74 21.79
C ALA A 538 -158.73 50.24 22.63
N GLU A 539 -157.50 50.67 22.31
CA GLU A 539 -156.31 50.30 23.07
C GLU A 539 -156.28 50.90 24.49
N LEU A 540 -156.90 52.08 24.68
CA LEU A 540 -157.08 52.68 26.00
C LEU A 540 -158.18 51.97 26.81
N ARG A 541 -159.27 51.55 26.17
CA ARG A 541 -160.32 50.73 26.82
C ARG A 541 -159.76 49.40 27.31
N LYS A 542 -158.97 48.70 26.47
CA LYS A 542 -158.24 47.48 26.87
C LYS A 542 -157.24 47.71 27.99
N THR A 543 -156.51 48.83 27.96
CA THR A 543 -155.55 49.18 29.01
C THR A 543 -156.26 49.45 30.34
N LEU A 544 -157.41 50.12 30.33
CA LEU A 544 -158.22 50.38 31.52
C LEU A 544 -158.77 49.08 32.14
N ILE A 545 -159.27 48.14 31.33
CA ILE A 545 -159.68 46.81 31.79
C ILE A 545 -158.49 46.07 32.44
N LYS A 546 -157.32 46.13 31.80
CA LYS A 546 -156.09 45.49 32.31
C LYS A 546 -155.58 46.13 33.60
N ILE A 547 -155.71 47.45 33.77
CA ILE A 547 -155.39 48.14 35.02
C ILE A 547 -156.35 47.70 36.13
N THR A 548 -157.66 47.62 35.88
CA THR A 548 -158.63 47.13 36.86
C THR A 548 -158.36 45.68 37.28
N SER A 549 -157.97 44.82 36.32
CA SER A 549 -157.56 43.42 36.58
C SER A 549 -156.36 43.34 37.53
N ASN A 550 -155.35 44.17 37.32
CA ASN A 550 -154.16 44.22 38.18
C ASN A 550 -154.44 44.78 39.59
N THR A 551 -155.53 45.51 39.80
CA THR A 551 -155.94 46.04 41.12
C THR A 551 -156.80 45.08 41.94
N GLY A 552 -157.26 43.97 41.36
CA GLY A 552 -158.05 42.94 42.04
C GLY A 552 -159.54 43.27 42.26
N ASP A 553 -160.03 44.39 41.74
CA ASP A 553 -161.45 44.80 41.79
C ASP A 553 -162.25 44.13 40.65
N THR A 554 -162.59 42.88 40.90
CA THR A 554 -163.26 41.99 39.94
C THR A 554 -164.67 42.44 39.57
N GLU A 555 -165.33 43.27 40.39
CA GLU A 555 -166.68 43.74 40.10
C GLU A 555 -166.66 44.85 39.03
N LEU A 556 -165.73 45.80 39.15
CA LEU A 556 -165.54 46.87 38.16
C LEU A 556 -164.94 46.35 36.85
N GLU A 557 -163.97 45.43 36.92
CA GLU A 557 -163.38 44.78 35.74
C GLU A 557 -164.45 44.11 34.86
N ASN A 558 -165.34 43.32 35.49
CA ASN A 558 -166.43 42.66 34.79
C ASN A 558 -167.43 43.65 34.17
N ALA A 559 -167.72 44.76 34.85
CA ALA A 559 -168.62 45.78 34.35
C ALA A 559 -168.05 46.53 33.13
N LEU A 560 -166.75 46.88 33.16
CA LEU A 560 -166.07 47.52 32.04
C LEU A 560 -165.88 46.58 30.85
N THR A 561 -165.58 45.30 31.11
CA THR A 561 -165.48 44.28 30.06
C THR A 561 -166.81 44.10 29.34
N ARG A 562 -167.93 44.01 30.07
CA ARG A 562 -169.27 43.95 29.46
C ARG A 562 -169.60 45.21 28.66
N LYS A 563 -169.23 46.39 29.16
CA LYS A 563 -169.46 47.67 28.48
C LYS A 563 -168.64 47.77 27.18
N ASP A 564 -167.39 47.29 27.19
CA ASP A 564 -166.52 47.27 26.00
C ASP A 564 -167.08 46.35 24.91
N SER A 565 -167.54 45.15 25.29
CA SER A 565 -168.24 44.25 24.36
C SER A 565 -169.46 44.92 23.73
N GLN A 566 -170.31 45.59 24.54
CA GLN A 566 -171.47 46.33 24.01
C GLN A 566 -171.10 47.48 23.07
N ILE A 567 -169.99 48.18 23.33
CA ILE A 567 -169.49 49.27 22.48
C ILE A 567 -168.95 48.72 21.15
N ASN A 568 -168.20 47.61 21.18
CA ASN A 568 -167.66 47.01 19.96
C ASN A 568 -168.78 46.40 19.11
N ASP A 569 -169.80 45.78 19.73
CA ASP A 569 -170.97 45.22 19.03
C ASP A 569 -171.87 46.29 18.38
N SER A 570 -171.72 47.57 18.75
CA SER A 570 -172.48 48.70 18.17
C SER A 570 -171.71 49.53 17.13
N LEU A 571 -170.42 49.25 16.91
CA LEU A 571 -169.58 49.88 15.88
C LEU A 571 -169.40 49.00 14.61
N ASP A 572 -169.91 47.77 14.64
CA ASP A 572 -170.01 46.83 13.50
C ASP A 572 -171.42 46.82 12.83
N MET A 573 -172.23 47.87 13.07
CA MET A 573 -173.34 48.35 12.22
C MET A 573 -173.06 49.80 11.82
#